data_AF-A0A6P0L9G9-F1
#
_entry.id   AF-A0A6P0L9G9-F1
#
_cell.length_a   1.000
_cell.length_b   1.000
_cell.length_c   1.000
_cell.angle_alpha   90.00
_cell.angle_beta   90.00
_cell.angle_gamma   90.00
#
_symmetry.space_group_name_H-M   'P 1'
#
loop_
_entity.id
_entity.type
_entity.pdbx_description
1 polymer ?
#
loop_
_entity_poly.entity_id
_entity_poly.type
_entity_poly.pdbx_seq_one_letter_code
_entity_poly.pdbx_strand_id
1 'polypeptide(L)'
;MGFDQQPQSSTPVFPQIPVFPQVEDPQVNAQDPQVNTQDPQVNTQDPQVNALVEALRLSAPPNRPNDGMYSDWQVLPAIIPSWTSQCAGQAMTPAQFEADPTTARSVVACIIRRELDIELRDTGNNEMMAVRRTACWWMTGEPSGCNSGPTADYVERVLGFYQNP
;
A
#
# COMPACT_ATOMS: atom_id res chain seq x y z
N MET A 1 -8.52 -36.60 61.29
CA MET A 1 -7.33 -36.15 60.54
C MET A 1 -6.98 -37.29 59.60
N GLY A 2 -7.25 -37.12 58.31
CA GLY A 2 -7.14 -38.20 57.33
C GLY A 2 -7.13 -37.68 55.90
N PHE A 3 -5.98 -37.91 55.25
CA PHE A 3 -5.72 -38.27 53.84
C PHE A 3 -6.15 -37.36 52.68
N ASP A 4 -5.14 -36.66 52.16
CA ASP A 4 -4.52 -36.82 50.82
C ASP A 4 -5.32 -36.61 49.51
N GLN A 5 -4.71 -35.76 48.67
CA GLN A 5 -4.64 -35.75 47.18
C GLN A 5 -5.30 -34.64 46.34
N GLN A 6 -4.41 -33.74 45.89
CA GLN A 6 -4.10 -33.36 44.49
C GLN A 6 -4.55 -31.97 43.99
N PRO A 7 -3.63 -31.15 43.42
CA PRO A 7 -3.98 -29.90 42.74
C PRO A 7 -4.50 -30.18 41.33
N GLN A 8 -5.66 -29.63 40.99
CA GLN A 8 -6.27 -29.72 39.67
C GLN A 8 -5.66 -28.65 38.74
N SER A 9 -4.89 -29.11 37.75
CA SER A 9 -4.41 -28.30 36.63
C SER A 9 -5.55 -28.08 35.64
N SER A 10 -6.02 -26.85 35.48
CA SER A 10 -7.07 -26.50 34.52
C SER A 10 -6.48 -26.38 33.11
N THR A 11 -6.82 -27.31 32.22
CA THR A 11 -6.59 -27.17 30.77
C THR A 11 -7.85 -26.60 30.10
N PRO A 12 -7.72 -25.72 29.10
CA PRO A 12 -8.87 -25.24 28.33
C PRO A 12 -9.36 -26.32 27.35
N VAL A 13 -10.65 -26.65 27.43
CA VAL A 13 -11.34 -27.56 26.51
C VAL A 13 -11.82 -26.75 25.30
N PHE A 14 -11.29 -27.05 24.11
CA PHE A 14 -11.84 -26.55 22.84
C PHE A 14 -13.01 -27.42 22.38
N PRO A 15 -14.11 -26.85 21.86
CA PRO A 15 -15.22 -27.62 21.34
C PRO A 15 -14.85 -28.35 20.03
N GLN A 16 -15.34 -29.58 19.90
CA GLN A 16 -15.06 -30.49 18.80
C GLN A 16 -16.04 -30.23 17.64
N ILE A 17 -15.52 -30.05 16.43
CA ILE A 17 -16.32 -29.88 15.22
C ILE A 17 -16.85 -31.26 14.79
N PRO A 18 -18.16 -31.45 14.59
CA PRO A 18 -18.70 -32.71 14.08
C PRO A 18 -18.40 -32.88 12.59
N VAL A 19 -17.90 -34.07 12.22
CA VAL A 19 -17.73 -34.52 10.83
C VAL A 19 -19.08 -35.04 10.31
N PHE A 20 -19.58 -34.47 9.23
CA PHE A 20 -20.77 -34.94 8.51
C PHE A 20 -20.40 -35.48 7.11
N PRO A 21 -21.17 -36.45 6.57
CA PRO A 21 -20.73 -37.36 5.51
C PRO A 21 -20.85 -36.75 4.09
N GLN A 22 -20.00 -37.21 3.17
CA GLN A 22 -20.01 -36.88 1.74
C GLN A 22 -20.95 -37.82 0.96
N VAL A 23 -21.74 -37.26 0.02
CA VAL A 23 -22.23 -37.74 -1.32
C VAL A 23 -23.56 -37.00 -1.62
N GLU A 24 -23.94 -36.48 -2.79
CA GLU A 24 -23.55 -36.49 -4.22
C GLU A 24 -24.12 -35.20 -4.87
N ASP A 25 -23.57 -34.75 -6.01
CA ASP A 25 -24.13 -33.66 -6.86
C ASP A 25 -25.50 -34.05 -7.48
N PRO A 26 -26.46 -33.10 -7.64
CA PRO A 26 -26.64 -32.49 -8.97
C PRO A 26 -27.08 -31.01 -9.00
N GLN A 27 -26.47 -30.28 -9.95
CA GLN A 27 -26.88 -29.04 -10.67
C GLN A 27 -28.20 -28.33 -10.25
N VAL A 28 -28.16 -27.03 -9.91
CA VAL A 28 -28.76 -25.89 -10.66
C VAL A 28 -28.61 -24.51 -9.95
N ASN A 29 -28.06 -23.55 -10.69
CA ASN A 29 -28.40 -22.13 -10.85
C ASN A 29 -29.26 -21.39 -9.78
N ALA A 30 -28.67 -20.40 -9.08
CA ALA A 30 -29.34 -19.18 -8.59
C ALA A 30 -28.30 -18.14 -8.10
N GLN A 31 -28.61 -16.86 -8.28
CA GLN A 31 -27.75 -15.68 -8.23
C GLN A 31 -27.43 -15.15 -6.81
N ASP A 32 -26.25 -14.50 -6.71
CA ASP A 32 -25.80 -13.41 -5.82
C ASP A 32 -25.31 -13.69 -4.37
N PRO A 33 -24.36 -12.89 -3.79
CA PRO A 33 -23.41 -11.95 -4.38
C PRO A 33 -21.94 -12.39 -4.22
N GLN A 34 -21.14 -12.12 -5.25
CA GLN A 34 -19.70 -12.33 -5.19
C GLN A 34 -19.08 -11.41 -4.13
N VAL A 35 -18.54 -12.02 -3.08
CA VAL A 35 -17.51 -11.38 -2.26
C VAL A 35 -16.34 -11.09 -3.19
N ASN A 36 -16.19 -9.81 -3.55
CA ASN A 36 -15.09 -9.32 -4.35
C ASN A 36 -13.82 -9.34 -3.49
N THR A 37 -13.23 -10.52 -3.30
CA THR A 37 -11.83 -10.67 -2.91
C THR A 37 -11.00 -10.19 -4.09
N GLN A 38 -10.71 -8.89 -4.13
CA GLN A 38 -9.72 -8.33 -5.02
C GLN A 38 -8.36 -8.96 -4.70
N ASP A 39 -7.79 -9.64 -5.68
CA ASP A 39 -6.42 -10.14 -5.64
C ASP A 39 -5.42 -9.03 -5.28
N PRO A 40 -4.31 -9.32 -4.56
CA PRO A 40 -3.21 -8.38 -4.37
C PRO A 40 -2.32 -8.28 -5.61
N GLN A 41 -2.92 -8.26 -6.80
CA GLN A 41 -2.25 -7.78 -8.00
C GLN A 41 -2.51 -6.27 -8.01
N VAL A 42 -1.52 -5.48 -7.54
CA VAL A 42 -1.51 -4.03 -7.65
C VAL A 42 -1.85 -3.67 -9.08
N ASN A 43 -3.11 -3.33 -9.33
CA ASN A 43 -3.60 -3.20 -10.69
C ASN A 43 -3.03 -1.90 -11.25
N THR A 44 -1.93 -1.96 -11.98
CA THR A 44 -1.32 -0.84 -12.73
C THR A 44 -2.22 -0.35 -13.87
N GLN A 45 -3.54 -0.57 -13.78
CA GLN A 45 -4.54 -0.18 -14.77
C GLN A 45 -5.30 1.09 -14.37
N ASP A 46 -5.09 1.62 -13.16
CA ASP A 46 -5.67 2.91 -12.79
C ASP A 46 -4.86 4.06 -13.44
N PRO A 47 -5.44 4.79 -14.40
CA PRO A 47 -4.72 5.86 -15.10
C PRO A 47 -4.27 6.99 -14.17
N GLN A 48 -5.06 7.30 -13.13
CA GLN A 48 -4.74 8.38 -12.18
C GLN A 48 -3.54 7.99 -11.32
N VAL A 49 -3.55 6.77 -10.78
CA VAL A 49 -2.40 6.26 -10.00
C VAL A 49 -1.15 6.22 -10.87
N ASN A 50 -1.24 5.73 -12.11
CA ASN A 50 -0.09 5.69 -13.01
C ASN A 50 0.47 7.08 -13.33
N ALA A 51 -0.40 8.04 -13.63
CA ALA A 51 0.00 9.42 -13.91
C ALA A 51 0.67 10.06 -12.69
N LEU A 52 0.13 9.84 -11.49
CA LEU A 52 0.71 10.39 -10.26
C LEU A 52 2.06 9.74 -9.93
N VAL A 53 2.18 8.42 -10.05
CA VAL A 53 3.45 7.71 -9.88
C VAL A 53 4.51 8.25 -10.84
N GLU A 54 4.16 8.49 -12.10
CA GLU A 54 5.10 9.06 -13.07
C GLU A 54 5.45 10.52 -12.76
N ALA A 55 4.47 11.33 -12.37
CA ALA A 55 4.70 12.73 -11.99
C ALA A 55 5.63 12.87 -10.78
N LEU A 56 5.51 11.98 -9.79
CA LEU A 56 6.44 11.91 -8.65
C LEU A 56 7.86 11.58 -9.12
N ARG A 57 8.01 10.59 -10.02
CA ARG A 57 9.32 10.21 -10.60
C ARG A 57 9.98 11.38 -11.33
N LEU A 58 9.22 12.10 -12.15
CA LEU A 58 9.72 13.24 -12.92
C LEU A 58 10.03 14.46 -12.05
N SER A 59 9.38 14.57 -10.89
CA SER A 59 9.61 15.66 -9.92
C SER A 59 10.75 15.35 -8.94
N ALA A 60 11.08 14.07 -8.76
CA ALA A 60 12.17 13.65 -7.90
C ALA A 60 13.53 14.21 -8.39
N PRO A 61 14.46 14.54 -7.48
CA PRO A 61 15.86 14.71 -7.85
C PRO A 61 16.37 13.47 -8.60
N PRO A 62 17.35 13.62 -9.52
CA PRO A 62 17.91 12.47 -10.22
C PRO A 62 18.48 11.46 -9.21
N ASN A 63 18.11 10.19 -9.37
CA ASN A 63 18.62 9.10 -8.55
C ASN A 63 20.14 8.98 -8.71
N ARG A 64 20.89 9.09 -7.60
CA ARG A 64 22.35 9.11 -7.60
C ARG A 64 22.91 8.07 -6.63
N PRO A 65 24.02 7.40 -7.00
CA PRO A 65 24.69 6.50 -6.06
C PRO A 65 25.05 7.22 -4.74
N ASN A 66 24.64 6.63 -3.62
CA ASN A 66 24.97 7.10 -2.27
C ASN A 66 24.39 8.48 -1.87
N ASP A 67 23.27 8.90 -2.45
CA ASP A 67 22.53 10.10 -2.01
C ASP A 67 21.65 9.86 -0.77
N GLY A 68 21.57 8.61 -0.30
CA GLY A 68 20.78 8.23 0.87
C GLY A 68 19.31 7.90 0.54
N MET A 69 18.94 7.97 -0.73
CA MET A 69 17.62 7.65 -1.26
C MET A 69 17.73 6.50 -2.26
N TYR A 70 16.59 5.87 -2.56
CA TYR A 70 16.56 4.65 -3.38
C TYR A 70 15.45 4.73 -4.42
N SER A 71 15.70 4.13 -5.58
CA SER A 71 14.92 4.13 -6.80
C SER A 71 14.74 5.50 -7.44
N ASP A 72 14.14 5.50 -8.63
CA ASP A 72 13.79 6.72 -9.36
C ASP A 72 12.80 7.63 -8.60
N TRP A 73 12.11 7.10 -7.58
CA TRP A 73 11.17 7.85 -6.74
C TRP A 73 11.81 8.43 -5.48
N GLN A 74 13.10 8.17 -5.22
CA GLN A 74 13.82 8.69 -4.07
C GLN A 74 13.12 8.33 -2.74
N VAL A 75 13.00 7.04 -2.48
CA VAL A 75 12.39 6.46 -1.27
C VAL A 75 13.43 6.36 -0.16
N LEU A 76 13.06 6.71 1.07
CA LEU A 76 13.94 6.60 2.24
C LEU A 76 14.24 5.11 2.56
N PRO A 77 15.48 4.75 2.94
CA PRO A 77 15.83 3.37 3.24
C PRO A 77 15.01 2.75 4.38
N ALA A 78 14.63 3.57 5.37
CA ALA A 78 13.92 3.12 6.56
C ALA A 78 12.48 2.65 6.29
N ILE A 79 11.84 3.12 5.21
CA ILE A 79 10.44 2.78 4.91
C ILE A 79 10.31 1.59 3.95
N ILE A 80 11.36 1.31 3.16
CA ILE A 80 11.37 0.26 2.13
C ILE A 80 10.92 -1.11 2.68
N PRO A 81 11.47 -1.65 3.80
CA PRO A 81 11.07 -2.97 4.28
C PRO A 81 9.58 -3.06 4.63
N SER A 82 9.02 -1.98 5.17
CA SER A 82 7.59 -1.92 5.53
C SER A 82 6.71 -1.86 4.29
N TRP A 83 7.02 -0.97 3.35
CA TRP A 83 6.26 -0.79 2.12
C TRP A 83 6.28 -2.04 1.24
N THR A 84 7.44 -2.69 1.07
CA THR A 84 7.53 -3.90 0.25
C THR A 84 6.85 -5.09 0.93
N SER A 85 6.91 -5.19 2.27
CA SER A 85 6.15 -6.23 2.98
C SER A 85 4.65 -6.06 2.78
N GLN A 86 4.15 -4.83 2.77
CA GLN A 86 2.73 -4.53 2.57
C GLN A 86 2.30 -4.77 1.11
N CYS A 87 3.09 -4.32 0.15
CA CYS A 87 2.68 -4.24 -1.26
C CYS A 87 3.19 -5.38 -2.14
N ALA A 88 4.29 -6.04 -1.76
CA ALA A 88 4.91 -7.14 -2.49
C ALA A 88 4.95 -8.46 -1.68
N GLY A 89 4.45 -8.45 -0.45
CA GLY A 89 4.37 -9.64 0.42
C GLY A 89 5.69 -10.03 1.09
N GLN A 90 6.79 -9.34 0.82
CA GLN A 90 8.08 -9.59 1.47
C GLN A 90 8.85 -8.29 1.72
N ALA A 91 9.47 -8.18 2.90
CA ALA A 91 10.41 -7.11 3.18
C ALA A 91 11.66 -7.23 2.29
N MET A 92 12.01 -6.13 1.61
CA MET A 92 13.24 -6.01 0.82
C MET A 92 14.22 -5.08 1.54
N THR A 93 15.51 -5.28 1.28
CA THR A 93 16.53 -4.30 1.64
C THR A 93 16.52 -3.12 0.67
N PRO A 94 17.06 -1.95 1.05
CA PRO A 94 17.20 -0.82 0.13
C PRO A 94 17.95 -1.17 -1.17
N ALA A 95 19.01 -1.99 -1.07
CA ALA A 95 19.77 -2.44 -2.24
C ALA A 95 18.98 -3.38 -3.16
N GLN A 96 18.13 -4.25 -2.59
CA GLN A 96 17.22 -5.09 -3.40
C GLN A 96 16.17 -4.23 -4.10
N PHE A 97 15.64 -3.22 -3.42
CA PHE A 97 14.66 -2.30 -3.98
C PHE A 97 15.24 -1.44 -5.12
N GLU A 98 16.48 -0.95 -4.97
CA GLU A 98 17.23 -0.26 -6.02
C GLU A 98 17.44 -1.12 -7.26
N ALA A 99 17.79 -2.39 -7.05
CA ALA A 99 18.13 -3.30 -8.13
C ALA A 99 16.91 -3.80 -8.94
N ASP A 100 15.69 -3.56 -8.44
CA ASP A 100 14.45 -3.99 -9.09
C ASP A 100 13.51 -2.80 -9.32
N PRO A 101 13.71 -2.02 -10.40
CA PRO A 101 12.87 -0.85 -10.70
C PRO A 101 11.42 -1.23 -11.00
N THR A 102 11.14 -2.47 -11.41
CA THR A 102 9.78 -2.95 -11.66
C THR A 102 9.03 -3.09 -10.34
N THR A 103 9.65 -3.75 -9.36
CA THR A 103 9.10 -3.88 -8.01
C THR A 103 9.06 -2.54 -7.30
N ALA A 104 10.05 -1.67 -7.49
CA ALA A 104 10.02 -0.32 -6.95
C ALA A 104 8.79 0.47 -7.44
N ARG A 105 8.55 0.47 -8.75
CA ARG A 105 7.36 1.11 -9.34
C ARG A 105 6.06 0.53 -8.79
N SER A 106 5.94 -0.79 -8.70
CA SER A 106 4.71 -1.44 -8.24
C SER A 106 4.41 -1.14 -6.77
N VAL A 107 5.43 -1.12 -5.92
CA VAL A 107 5.31 -0.75 -4.50
C VAL A 107 4.93 0.72 -4.35
N VAL A 108 5.56 1.63 -5.08
CA VAL A 108 5.18 3.04 -5.08
C VAL A 108 3.73 3.21 -5.55
N ALA A 109 3.31 2.53 -6.63
CA ALA A 109 1.93 2.58 -7.10
C ALA A 109 0.91 2.06 -6.06
N CYS A 110 1.26 1.00 -5.32
CA CYS A 110 0.44 0.47 -4.23
C CYS A 110 0.24 1.51 -3.11
N ILE A 111 1.32 2.17 -2.67
CA ILE A 111 1.26 3.21 -1.64
C ILE A 111 0.51 4.44 -2.13
N ILE A 112 0.81 4.92 -3.34
CA ILE A 112 0.15 6.09 -3.93
C ILE A 112 -1.34 5.87 -4.13
N ARG A 113 -1.78 4.67 -4.53
CA ARG A 113 -3.21 4.34 -4.60
C ARG A 113 -3.88 4.55 -3.24
N ARG A 114 -3.32 3.95 -2.19
CA ARG A 114 -3.88 4.02 -0.83
C ARG A 114 -4.02 5.48 -0.38
N GLU A 115 -2.97 6.28 -0.53
CA GLU A 115 -3.01 7.68 -0.08
C GLU A 115 -3.90 8.53 -0.98
N LEU A 116 -3.88 8.34 -2.30
CA LEU A 116 -4.78 9.04 -3.22
C LEU A 116 -6.26 8.75 -2.92
N ASP A 117 -6.61 7.50 -2.60
CA ASP A 117 -7.98 7.12 -2.22
C ASP A 117 -8.45 7.82 -0.93
N ILE A 118 -7.54 7.95 0.05
CA ILE A 118 -7.79 8.71 1.28
C ILE A 118 -8.05 10.18 0.94
N GLU A 119 -7.17 10.78 0.14
CA GLU A 119 -7.27 12.20 -0.19
C GLU A 119 -8.45 12.53 -1.11
N LEU A 120 -8.86 11.62 -1.99
CA LEU A 120 -10.09 11.75 -2.78
C LEU A 120 -11.31 11.80 -1.86
N ARG A 121 -11.38 10.92 -0.86
CA ARG A 121 -12.47 10.94 0.13
C ARG A 121 -12.50 12.24 0.92
N ASP A 122 -11.34 12.68 1.41
CA ASP A 122 -11.23 13.86 2.29
C ASP A 122 -11.47 15.18 1.55
N THR A 123 -11.24 15.21 0.24
CA THR A 123 -11.45 16.39 -0.61
C THR A 123 -12.82 16.42 -1.29
N GLY A 124 -13.70 15.46 -0.99
CA GLY A 124 -15.01 15.36 -1.64
C GLY A 124 -14.91 15.02 -3.14
N ASN A 125 -13.98 14.14 -3.50
CA ASN A 125 -13.62 13.72 -4.85
C ASN A 125 -13.05 14.83 -5.74
N ASN A 126 -12.40 15.84 -5.14
CA ASN A 126 -11.65 16.82 -5.92
C ASN A 126 -10.28 16.24 -6.28
N GLU A 127 -10.18 15.65 -7.47
CA GLU A 127 -8.99 14.97 -7.97
C GLU A 127 -7.72 15.83 -7.86
N MET A 128 -7.74 17.07 -8.36
CA MET A 128 -6.54 17.92 -8.31
C MET A 128 -6.13 18.28 -6.89
N MET A 129 -7.09 18.45 -5.98
CA MET A 129 -6.77 18.67 -4.56
C MET A 129 -6.22 17.39 -3.92
N ALA A 130 -6.78 16.23 -4.25
CA ALA A 130 -6.30 14.93 -3.76
C ALA A 130 -4.87 14.64 -4.23
N VAL A 131 -4.58 14.89 -5.51
CA VAL A 131 -3.23 14.79 -6.09
C VAL A 131 -2.26 15.73 -5.39
N ARG A 132 -2.64 17.00 -5.17
CA ARG A 132 -1.82 17.98 -4.44
C ARG A 132 -1.50 17.50 -3.03
N ARG A 133 -2.50 17.00 -2.31
CA ARG A 133 -2.38 16.52 -0.92
C ARG A 133 -1.53 15.24 -0.85
N THR A 134 -1.69 14.33 -1.79
CA THR A 134 -0.87 13.11 -1.92
C THR A 134 0.60 13.46 -2.22
N ALA A 135 0.85 14.42 -3.12
CA ALA A 135 2.20 14.89 -3.41
C ALA A 135 2.85 15.60 -2.21
N CYS A 136 2.05 16.30 -1.40
CA CYS A 136 2.51 16.90 -0.15
C CYS A 136 2.91 15.82 0.86
N TRP A 137 2.02 14.84 1.06
CA TRP A 137 2.26 13.68 1.93
C TRP A 137 3.52 12.92 1.52
N TRP A 138 3.76 12.75 0.22
CA TRP A 138 4.97 12.10 -0.28
C TRP A 138 6.27 12.73 0.25
N MET A 139 6.30 14.05 0.36
CA MET A 139 7.47 14.79 0.81
C MET A 139 7.60 14.92 2.33
N THR A 140 6.49 14.92 3.06
CA THR A 140 6.46 15.34 4.47
C THR A 140 5.87 14.29 5.41
N GLY A 141 5.16 13.29 4.89
CA GLY A 141 4.30 12.41 5.65
C GLY A 141 2.96 13.04 6.06
N GLU A 142 2.68 14.28 5.67
CA GLU A 142 1.44 15.00 5.96
C GLU A 142 0.78 15.54 4.68
N PRO A 143 -0.55 15.44 4.51
CA PRO A 143 -1.21 15.89 3.29
C PRO A 143 -1.37 17.42 3.19
N SER A 144 -0.82 18.17 4.14
CA SER A 144 -0.94 19.62 4.23
C SER A 144 0.37 20.28 4.68
N GLY A 145 0.43 21.61 4.65
CA GLY A 145 1.63 22.37 5.01
C GLY A 145 2.57 22.67 3.82
N CYS A 146 2.34 22.07 2.64
CA CYS A 146 3.10 22.34 1.41
C CYS A 146 2.58 23.58 0.66
N ASN A 147 2.59 24.74 1.34
CA ASN A 147 2.10 26.00 0.77
C ASN A 147 3.23 26.99 0.41
N SER A 148 4.47 26.72 0.83
CA SER A 148 5.63 27.53 0.50
C SER A 148 6.94 26.73 0.56
N GLY A 149 8.00 27.31 0.01
CA GLY A 149 9.35 26.75 0.06
C GLY A 149 9.55 25.53 -0.87
N PRO A 150 10.68 24.82 -0.71
CA PRO A 150 11.08 23.75 -1.65
C PRO A 150 10.05 22.61 -1.78
N THR A 151 9.30 22.33 -0.72
CA THR A 151 8.24 21.32 -0.75
C THR A 151 7.06 21.78 -1.60
N ALA A 152 6.68 23.06 -1.56
CA ALA A 152 5.65 23.59 -2.45
C ALA A 152 6.12 23.54 -3.91
N ASP A 153 7.37 23.91 -4.18
CA ASP A 153 7.96 23.83 -5.53
C ASP A 153 7.96 22.38 -6.08
N TYR A 154 8.21 21.39 -5.22
CA TYR A 154 8.07 19.98 -5.58
C TYR A 154 6.62 19.63 -5.92
N VAL A 155 5.68 19.98 -5.05
CA VAL A 155 4.25 19.70 -5.26
C VAL A 155 3.73 20.35 -6.55
N GLU A 156 4.14 21.58 -6.86
CA GLU A 156 3.77 22.25 -8.10
C GLU A 156 4.30 21.54 -9.35
N ARG A 157 5.53 21.02 -9.31
CA ARG A 157 6.07 20.20 -10.41
C ARG A 157 5.27 18.91 -10.59
N VAL A 158 4.90 18.24 -9.49
CA VAL A 158 4.07 17.03 -9.56
C VAL A 158 2.72 17.34 -10.21
N LEU A 159 2.06 18.44 -9.82
CA LEU A 159 0.80 18.84 -10.44
C LEU A 159 0.96 19.15 -11.94
N GLY A 160 2.06 19.80 -12.33
CA GLY A 160 2.36 20.11 -13.71
C GLY A 160 2.52 18.86 -14.59
N PHE A 161 3.27 17.86 -14.11
CA PHE A 161 3.43 16.58 -14.82
C PHE A 161 2.15 15.73 -14.78
N TYR A 162 1.40 15.74 -13.67
CA TYR A 162 0.15 14.98 -13.56
C TYR A 162 -0.90 15.43 -14.59
N GLN A 163 -1.03 16.75 -14.79
CA GLN A 163 -1.98 17.30 -15.77
C GLN A 163 -1.53 17.13 -17.23
N ASN A 164 -0.23 16.89 -17.45
CA ASN A 164 0.37 16.75 -18.78
C ASN A 164 1.25 15.48 -18.82
N PRO A 165 0.66 14.28 -18.67
CA PRO A 165 1.37 13.01 -18.53
C PRO A 165 2.08 12.56 -19.82
#